data_AF-A0A533XTF8-F1
#
_entry.id   AF-A0A533XTF8-F1
#
_cell.length_a   1.000
_cell.length_b   1.000
_cell.length_c   1.000
_cell.angle_alpha   90.00
_cell.angle_beta   90.00
_cell.angle_gamma   90.00
#
_symmetry.space_group_name_H-M   'P 1'
#
loop_
_entity.id
_entity.type
_entity.pdbx_description
1 polymer ?
#
loop_
_entity_poly.entity_id
_entity_poly.type
_entity_poly.pdbx_seq_one_letter_code
_entity_poly.pdbx_strand_id
1 'polypeptide(L)'
;MKRKYRCGRIFRALIGLLAVVLLTSCASNEDARTRLRESDGHYKEGVSFLETDQQRAFVAFQKAIALNPDNFDAHYALGNIYFKRKEFIEAEREFRAAAELNPNDGETLNYLGRSLMLQGRRPEAIEVLKKVTTLPLYGKPDIAFTDLGAVLESEGDIAGAVEAYKSALRTDPPNIPRSFIYLWLGRLYMKQGDIPKAQSALSQAKALDPDGTVGTEAARLIHRLDDFHRREVK
;
A
#
# COMPACT_ATOMS: atom_id res chain seq x y z
N MET A 1 66.63 43.10 -11.55
CA MET A 1 65.84 43.06 -10.29
C MET A 1 64.44 43.61 -10.53
N LYS A 2 63.45 43.17 -9.73
CA LYS A 2 62.03 43.58 -9.65
C LYS A 2 61.00 42.74 -10.44
N ARG A 3 60.78 41.48 -10.01
CA ARG A 3 59.45 40.83 -10.04
C ARG A 3 58.80 41.03 -8.67
N LYS A 4 57.93 42.03 -8.52
CA LYS A 4 56.96 42.10 -7.42
C LYS A 4 55.62 42.54 -8.00
N TYR A 5 54.53 42.04 -7.42
CA TYR A 5 53.13 42.44 -7.66
C TYR A 5 52.35 41.79 -8.82
N ARG A 6 52.23 40.45 -8.83
CA ARG A 6 51.06 39.77 -9.45
C ARG A 6 50.37 38.72 -8.57
N CYS A 7 50.84 38.47 -7.35
CA CYS A 7 50.31 37.41 -6.47
C CYS A 7 49.02 37.82 -5.69
N GLY A 8 48.88 39.09 -5.28
CA GLY A 8 47.74 39.53 -4.45
C GLY A 8 46.41 39.71 -5.18
N ARG A 9 46.42 39.92 -6.50
CA ARG A 9 45.20 40.15 -7.30
C ARG A 9 44.45 38.86 -7.60
N ILE A 10 45.19 37.77 -7.84
CA ILE A 10 44.63 36.44 -8.09
C ILE A 10 44.09 35.85 -6.78
N PHE A 11 44.78 36.05 -5.65
CA PHE A 11 44.33 35.60 -4.34
C PHE A 11 43.05 36.32 -3.87
N ARG A 12 42.95 37.64 -4.09
CA ARG A 12 41.71 38.41 -3.82
C ARG A 12 40.56 38.03 -4.74
N ALA A 13 40.85 37.73 -6.01
CA ALA A 13 39.83 37.25 -6.95
C ALA A 13 39.31 35.85 -6.58
N LEU A 14 40.18 34.94 -6.13
CA LEU A 14 39.79 33.60 -5.65
C LEU A 14 38.97 33.67 -4.36
N ILE A 15 39.33 34.52 -3.40
CA ILE A 15 38.53 34.74 -2.17
C ILE A 15 37.17 35.38 -2.51
N GLY A 16 37.13 36.34 -3.43
CA GLY A 16 35.88 36.96 -3.88
C GLY A 16 34.96 35.97 -4.61
N LEU A 17 35.51 35.08 -5.44
CA LEU A 17 34.74 34.03 -6.12
C LEU A 17 34.20 33.00 -5.12
N LEU A 18 35.00 32.59 -4.13
CA LEU A 18 34.57 31.66 -3.07
C LEU A 18 33.47 32.28 -2.20
N ALA A 19 33.56 33.57 -1.88
CA ALA A 19 32.54 34.28 -1.11
C ALA A 19 31.21 34.43 -1.87
N VAL A 20 31.24 34.67 -3.18
CA VAL A 20 30.04 34.74 -4.03
C VAL A 20 29.37 33.36 -4.16
N VAL A 21 30.15 32.28 -4.29
CA VAL A 21 29.63 30.91 -4.31
C VAL A 21 29.00 30.53 -2.95
N LEU A 22 29.61 30.93 -1.83
CA LEU A 22 29.05 30.69 -0.50
C LEU A 22 27.78 31.50 -0.23
N LEU A 23 27.72 32.76 -0.66
CA LEU A 23 26.53 33.61 -0.48
C LEU A 23 25.35 33.15 -1.36
N THR A 24 25.60 32.75 -2.62
CA THR A 24 24.57 32.22 -3.51
C THR A 24 24.06 30.85 -3.06
N SER A 25 24.96 30.00 -2.53
CA SER A 25 24.56 28.72 -1.92
C SER A 25 23.72 28.90 -0.66
N CYS A 26 24.02 29.90 0.18
CA CYS A 26 23.18 30.20 1.34
C CYS A 26 21.78 30.69 0.95
N ALA A 27 21.68 31.59 -0.03
CA ALA A 27 20.40 32.09 -0.53
C ALA A 27 19.56 30.97 -1.16
N SER A 28 20.16 30.11 -2.01
CA SER A 28 19.44 28.98 -2.61
C SER A 28 18.99 27.94 -1.58
N ASN A 29 19.77 27.75 -0.51
CA ASN A 29 19.43 26.84 0.58
C ASN A 29 18.31 27.39 1.47
N GLU A 30 18.22 28.71 1.65
CA GLU A 30 17.13 29.37 2.39
C GLU A 30 15.81 29.31 1.62
N ASP A 31 15.85 29.52 0.31
CA ASP A 31 14.69 29.35 -0.59
C ASP A 31 14.18 27.90 -0.58
N ALA A 32 15.09 26.92 -0.67
CA ALA A 32 14.73 25.50 -0.61
C ALA A 32 14.09 25.12 0.73
N ARG A 33 14.67 25.55 1.85
CA ARG A 33 14.10 25.32 3.20
C ARG A 33 12.71 25.94 3.36
N THR A 34 12.51 27.11 2.76
CA THR A 34 11.21 27.80 2.79
C THR A 34 10.17 27.00 2.01
N ARG A 35 10.48 26.54 0.79
CA ARG A 35 9.58 25.67 0.01
C ARG A 35 9.22 24.37 0.74
N LEU A 36 10.17 23.73 1.41
CA LEU A 36 9.90 22.52 2.19
C LEU A 36 8.94 22.81 3.36
N ARG A 37 9.12 23.92 4.08
CA ARG A 37 8.21 24.34 5.16
C ARG A 37 6.81 24.67 4.65
N GLU A 38 6.71 25.32 3.49
CA GLU A 38 5.43 25.62 2.85
C GLU A 38 4.74 24.33 2.38
N SER A 39 5.50 23.36 1.84
CA SER A 39 4.99 22.04 1.51
C SER A 39 4.41 21.34 2.74
N ASP A 40 5.16 21.30 3.85
CA ASP A 40 4.68 20.73 5.13
C ASP A 40 3.44 21.45 5.65
N GLY A 41 3.37 22.77 5.46
CA GLY A 41 2.20 23.59 5.79
C GLY A 41 0.96 23.14 5.01
N HIS A 42 1.08 23.00 3.69
CA HIS A 42 -0.01 22.51 2.84
C HIS A 42 -0.35 21.04 3.09
N TYR A 43 0.62 20.19 3.42
CA TYR A 43 0.33 18.82 3.85
C TYR A 43 -0.55 18.81 5.11
N LYS A 44 -0.17 19.58 6.14
CA LYS A 44 -0.98 19.71 7.39
C LYS A 44 -2.37 20.29 7.12
N GLU A 45 -2.46 21.28 6.24
CA GLU A 45 -3.74 21.81 5.77
C GLU A 45 -4.59 20.70 5.14
N GLY A 46 -3.99 19.89 4.26
CA GLY A 46 -4.66 18.77 3.62
C GLY A 46 -5.18 17.73 4.61
N VAL A 47 -4.36 17.36 5.59
CA VAL A 47 -4.78 16.47 6.70
C VAL A 47 -5.96 17.06 7.46
N SER A 48 -5.97 18.37 7.73
CA SER A 48 -7.06 19.02 8.48
C SER A 48 -8.42 18.95 7.76
N PHE A 49 -8.42 18.90 6.43
CA PHE A 49 -9.63 18.78 5.62
C PHE A 49 -10.01 17.35 5.24
N LEU A 50 -9.15 16.36 5.46
CA LEU A 50 -9.31 15.02 4.90
C LEU A 50 -10.67 14.36 5.20
N GLU A 51 -11.19 14.56 6.41
CA GLU A 51 -12.46 13.97 6.87
C GLU A 51 -13.68 14.87 6.60
N THR A 52 -13.48 16.17 6.37
CA THR A 52 -14.57 17.16 6.29
C THR A 52 -14.81 17.68 4.88
N ASP A 53 -13.74 17.82 4.10
CA ASP A 53 -13.75 18.34 2.74
C ASP A 53 -12.61 17.71 1.93
N GLN A 54 -12.91 16.56 1.32
CA GLN A 54 -11.94 15.80 0.54
C GLN A 54 -11.38 16.61 -0.64
N GLN A 55 -12.13 17.57 -1.19
CA GLN A 55 -11.67 18.37 -2.32
C GLN A 55 -10.64 19.41 -1.89
N ARG A 56 -10.83 20.06 -0.74
CA ARG A 56 -9.81 20.92 -0.15
C ARG A 56 -8.56 20.15 0.24
N ALA A 57 -8.73 18.96 0.82
CA ALA A 57 -7.61 18.08 1.14
C ALA A 57 -6.78 17.74 -0.11
N PHE A 58 -7.47 17.35 -1.19
CA PHE A 58 -6.85 17.05 -2.48
C PHE A 58 -6.02 18.22 -3.01
N VAL A 59 -6.58 19.43 -3.06
CA VAL A 59 -5.87 20.64 -3.53
C VAL A 59 -4.66 20.96 -2.66
N ALA A 60 -4.78 20.82 -1.34
CA ALA A 60 -3.68 21.08 -0.42
C ALA A 60 -2.52 20.08 -0.59
N PHE A 61 -2.80 18.80 -0.76
CA PHE A 61 -1.75 17.80 -1.05
C PHE A 61 -1.08 18.05 -2.41
N GLN A 62 -1.83 18.46 -3.44
CA GLN A 62 -1.23 18.85 -4.72
C GLN A 62 -0.27 20.04 -4.58
N LYS A 63 -0.63 21.05 -3.77
CA LYS A 63 0.27 22.18 -3.46
C LYS A 63 1.51 21.71 -2.71
N ALA A 64 1.36 20.79 -1.76
CA ALA A 64 2.48 20.23 -1.01
C ALA A 64 3.48 19.52 -1.95
N ILE A 65 2.99 18.70 -2.88
CA ILE A 65 3.81 18.01 -3.89
C ILE A 65 4.45 19.00 -4.86
N ALA A 66 3.72 20.03 -5.30
CA ALA A 66 4.27 21.04 -6.22
C ALA A 66 5.46 21.81 -5.62
N LEU A 67 5.46 22.01 -4.30
CA LEU A 67 6.55 22.68 -3.57
C LEU A 67 7.67 21.71 -3.18
N ASN A 68 7.34 20.46 -2.90
CA ASN A 68 8.26 19.39 -2.59
C ASN A 68 7.80 18.07 -3.25
N PRO A 69 8.33 17.73 -4.44
CA PRO A 69 8.04 16.47 -5.11
C PRO A 69 8.46 15.24 -4.31
N ASP A 70 9.34 15.39 -3.32
CA ASP A 70 9.81 14.30 -2.47
C ASP A 70 8.98 14.19 -1.16
N ASN A 71 7.81 14.83 -1.10
CA ASN A 71 6.91 14.73 0.05
C ASN A 71 6.16 13.39 0.03
N PHE A 72 6.74 12.38 0.67
CA PHE A 72 6.17 11.04 0.80
C PHE A 72 4.73 11.06 1.33
N ASP A 73 4.48 11.78 2.43
CA ASP A 73 3.18 11.78 3.09
C ASP A 73 2.08 12.38 2.20
N ALA A 74 2.41 13.43 1.43
CA ALA A 74 1.48 14.04 0.48
C ALA A 74 1.16 13.12 -0.69
N HIS A 75 2.16 12.42 -1.26
CA HIS A 75 1.93 11.41 -2.30
C HIS A 75 1.06 10.26 -1.78
N TYR A 76 1.39 9.72 -0.59
CA TYR A 76 0.60 8.66 0.04
C TYR A 76 -0.86 9.09 0.30
N ALA A 77 -1.08 10.29 0.84
CA ALA A 77 -2.41 10.82 1.10
C ALA A 77 -3.21 11.06 -0.19
N LEU A 78 -2.57 11.60 -1.23
CA LEU A 78 -3.20 11.82 -2.53
C LEU A 78 -3.57 10.49 -3.21
N GLY A 79 -2.68 9.49 -3.15
CA GLY A 79 -2.94 8.13 -3.62
C GLY A 79 -4.15 7.50 -2.92
N ASN A 80 -4.29 7.69 -1.60
CA ASN A 80 -5.47 7.24 -0.85
C ASN A 80 -6.76 7.92 -1.31
N ILE A 81 -6.73 9.24 -1.61
CA ILE A 81 -7.89 9.96 -2.14
C ILE A 81 -8.29 9.39 -3.50
N TYR A 82 -7.34 9.24 -4.42
CA TYR A 82 -7.59 8.64 -5.74
C TYR A 82 -8.15 7.22 -5.62
N PHE A 83 -7.59 6.39 -4.74
CA PHE A 83 -8.05 5.03 -4.48
C PHE A 83 -9.50 5.01 -3.99
N LYS A 84 -9.87 5.88 -3.03
CA LYS A 84 -11.25 6.02 -2.54
C LYS A 84 -12.22 6.46 -3.63
N ARG A 85 -11.76 7.29 -4.57
CA ARG A 85 -12.53 7.73 -5.76
C ARG A 85 -12.58 6.69 -6.87
N LYS A 86 -11.89 5.55 -6.72
CA LYS A 86 -11.73 4.48 -7.72
C LYS A 86 -10.95 4.92 -8.97
N GLU A 87 -10.17 5.99 -8.85
CA GLU A 87 -9.25 6.51 -9.86
C GLU A 87 -7.91 5.75 -9.74
N PHE A 88 -7.90 4.47 -10.14
CA PHE A 88 -6.81 3.55 -9.79
C PHE A 88 -5.49 3.81 -10.54
N ILE A 89 -5.54 4.45 -11.71
CA ILE A 89 -4.34 4.79 -12.49
C ILE A 89 -3.59 5.92 -11.78
N GLU A 90 -4.32 6.94 -11.35
CA GLU A 90 -3.82 8.06 -10.58
C GLU A 90 -3.35 7.61 -9.21
N ALA A 91 -4.10 6.74 -8.54
CA ALA A 91 -3.70 6.13 -7.27
C ALA A 91 -2.37 5.39 -7.41
N GLU A 92 -2.21 4.55 -8.45
CA GLU A 92 -0.95 3.87 -8.74
C GLU A 92 0.21 4.87 -8.90
N ARG A 93 0.02 5.94 -9.68
CA ARG A 93 1.07 6.95 -9.89
C ARG A 93 1.56 7.53 -8.57
N GLU A 94 0.64 7.95 -7.70
CA GLU A 94 1.00 8.54 -6.42
C GLU A 94 1.62 7.51 -5.45
N PHE A 95 1.09 6.27 -5.41
CA PHE A 95 1.69 5.22 -4.59
C PHE A 95 3.06 4.76 -5.10
N ARG A 96 3.33 4.82 -6.41
CA ARG A 96 4.68 4.57 -6.96
C ARG A 96 5.65 5.67 -6.53
N ALA A 97 5.25 6.94 -6.62
CA ALA A 97 6.08 8.04 -6.14
C ALA A 97 6.40 7.91 -4.63
N ALA A 98 5.39 7.59 -3.81
CA ALA A 98 5.60 7.30 -2.39
C ALA A 98 6.53 6.08 -2.18
N ALA A 99 6.37 5.01 -2.95
CA ALA A 99 7.23 3.83 -2.86
C ALA A 99 8.67 4.07 -3.35
N GLU A 100 8.91 5.03 -4.23
CA GLU A 100 10.27 5.45 -4.61
C GLU A 100 10.99 6.15 -3.45
N LEU A 101 10.24 6.96 -2.68
CA LEU A 101 10.75 7.70 -1.52
C LEU A 101 10.94 6.80 -0.29
N ASN A 102 10.03 5.84 -0.07
CA ASN A 102 10.14 4.84 0.98
C ASN A 102 9.82 3.42 0.43
N PRO A 103 10.83 2.72 -0.11
CA PRO A 103 10.62 1.45 -0.82
C PRO A 103 10.24 0.26 0.06
N ASN A 104 10.22 0.43 1.38
CA ASN A 104 9.86 -0.60 2.36
C ASN A 104 8.63 -0.21 3.18
N ASP A 105 7.91 0.85 2.80
CA ASP A 105 6.62 1.16 3.41
C ASP A 105 5.57 0.14 2.98
N GLY A 106 5.22 -0.77 3.90
CA GLY A 106 4.31 -1.87 3.58
C GLY A 106 2.89 -1.41 3.28
N GLU A 107 2.43 -0.28 3.84
CA GLU A 107 1.08 0.23 3.58
C GLU A 107 0.95 0.81 2.17
N THR A 108 1.92 1.63 1.76
CA THR A 108 2.04 2.16 0.39
C THR A 108 2.12 1.04 -0.64
N LEU A 109 3.00 0.05 -0.41
CA LEU A 109 3.13 -1.08 -1.33
C LEU A 109 1.86 -1.95 -1.37
N ASN A 110 1.16 -2.13 -0.25
CA ASN A 110 -0.11 -2.85 -0.25
C ASN A 110 -1.16 -2.14 -1.11
N TYR A 111 -1.30 -0.81 -0.95
CA TYR A 111 -2.21 -0.03 -1.79
C TYR A 111 -1.80 0.03 -3.26
N LEU A 112 -0.50 0.06 -3.57
CA LEU A 112 0.01 -0.09 -4.93
C LEU A 112 -0.43 -1.44 -5.53
N GLY A 113 -0.22 -2.53 -4.80
CA GLY A 113 -0.65 -3.88 -5.21
C GLY A 113 -2.17 -3.96 -5.45
N ARG A 114 -2.98 -3.40 -4.55
CA ARG A 114 -4.44 -3.33 -4.71
C ARG A 114 -4.87 -2.50 -5.91
N SER A 115 -4.19 -1.37 -6.16
CA SER A 115 -4.47 -0.50 -7.32
C SER A 115 -4.20 -1.25 -8.63
N LEU A 116 -3.07 -1.95 -8.72
CA LEU A 116 -2.72 -2.81 -9.87
C LEU A 116 -3.74 -3.94 -10.07
N MET A 117 -4.15 -4.60 -8.98
CA MET A 117 -5.16 -5.66 -9.02
C MET A 117 -6.50 -5.14 -9.57
N LEU A 118 -6.94 -3.96 -9.12
CA LEU A 118 -8.21 -3.35 -9.54
C LEU A 118 -8.17 -2.83 -10.98
N GLN A 119 -6.98 -2.56 -11.52
CA GLN A 119 -6.77 -2.32 -12.96
C GLN A 119 -6.68 -3.61 -13.79
N GLY A 120 -6.73 -4.80 -13.16
CA GLY A 120 -6.56 -6.08 -13.84
C GLY A 120 -5.11 -6.45 -14.16
N ARG A 121 -4.13 -5.67 -13.70
CA ARG A 121 -2.68 -5.92 -13.86
C ARG A 121 -2.19 -6.92 -12.80
N ARG A 122 -2.78 -8.11 -12.83
CA ARG A 122 -2.62 -9.15 -11.79
C ARG A 122 -1.18 -9.65 -11.61
N PRO A 123 -0.37 -9.88 -12.66
CA PRO A 123 1.03 -10.30 -12.47
C PRO A 123 1.85 -9.28 -11.67
N GLU A 124 1.71 -7.99 -11.97
CA GLU A 124 2.42 -6.92 -11.26
C GLU A 124 1.91 -6.76 -9.82
N ALA A 125 0.60 -6.90 -9.60
CA ALA A 125 0.02 -6.91 -8.26
C ALA A 125 0.59 -8.04 -7.40
N ILE A 126 0.75 -9.25 -7.97
CA ILE A 126 1.36 -10.40 -7.28
C ILE A 126 2.80 -10.11 -6.87
N GLU A 127 3.61 -9.53 -7.75
CA GLU A 127 5.00 -9.18 -7.43
C GLU A 127 5.10 -8.19 -6.27
N VAL A 128 4.31 -7.11 -6.33
CA VAL A 128 4.28 -6.09 -5.28
C VAL A 128 3.78 -6.68 -3.96
N LEU A 129 2.66 -7.41 -3.96
CA LEU A 129 2.09 -7.99 -2.74
C LEU A 129 2.99 -9.07 -2.13
N LYS A 130 3.67 -9.89 -2.94
CA LYS A 130 4.70 -10.81 -2.45
C LYS A 130 5.80 -10.06 -1.70
N LYS A 131 6.29 -8.94 -2.24
CA LYS A 131 7.27 -8.10 -1.53
C LYS A 131 6.71 -7.65 -0.17
N VAL A 132 5.47 -7.15 -0.11
CA VAL A 132 4.84 -6.71 1.16
C VAL A 132 4.84 -7.82 2.21
N THR A 133 4.49 -9.05 1.83
CA THR A 133 4.43 -10.20 2.75
C THR A 133 5.78 -10.61 3.34
N THR A 134 6.90 -10.07 2.82
CA THR A 134 8.26 -10.32 3.34
C THR A 134 8.79 -9.18 4.21
N LEU A 135 8.05 -8.07 4.36
CA LEU A 135 8.53 -6.90 5.11
C LEU A 135 8.41 -7.14 6.63
N PRO A 136 9.52 -7.10 7.38
CA PRO A 136 9.54 -7.44 8.80
C PRO A 136 8.81 -6.44 9.70
N LEU A 137 8.69 -5.18 9.26
CA LEU A 137 8.10 -4.09 10.04
C LEU A 137 6.68 -3.72 9.60
N TYR A 138 6.08 -4.49 8.69
CA TYR A 138 4.72 -4.20 8.26
C TYR A 138 3.72 -4.69 9.32
N GLY A 139 3.00 -3.75 9.95
CA GLY A 139 2.09 -4.05 11.06
C GLY A 139 0.75 -4.70 10.68
N LYS A 140 0.47 -4.90 9.39
CA LYS A 140 -0.80 -5.48 8.90
C LYS A 140 -0.58 -6.64 7.91
N PRO A 141 0.29 -7.62 8.22
CA PRO A 141 0.71 -8.63 7.25
C PRO A 141 -0.44 -9.54 6.79
N ASP A 142 -1.46 -9.75 7.62
CA ASP A 142 -2.67 -10.47 7.22
C ASP A 142 -3.44 -9.79 6.09
N ILE A 143 -3.52 -8.45 6.07
CA ILE A 143 -4.14 -7.72 4.95
C ILE A 143 -3.39 -8.04 3.65
N ALA A 144 -2.06 -7.93 3.65
CA ALA A 144 -1.25 -8.23 2.47
C ALA A 144 -1.36 -9.70 2.03
N PHE A 145 -1.38 -10.63 2.98
CA PHE A 145 -1.61 -12.05 2.67
C PHE A 145 -3.01 -12.30 2.09
N THR A 146 -4.04 -11.59 2.56
CA THR A 146 -5.40 -11.73 2.00
C THR A 146 -5.53 -11.10 0.62
N ASP A 147 -4.92 -9.94 0.38
CA ASP A 147 -4.87 -9.31 -0.94
C ASP A 147 -4.08 -10.20 -1.93
N LEU A 148 -2.95 -10.78 -1.49
CA LEU A 148 -2.18 -11.75 -2.27
C LEU A 148 -3.01 -13.01 -2.59
N GLY A 149 -3.72 -13.55 -1.60
CA GLY A 149 -4.60 -14.71 -1.79
C GLY A 149 -5.70 -14.44 -2.81
N ALA A 150 -6.33 -13.27 -2.75
CA ALA A 150 -7.38 -12.87 -3.68
C ALA A 150 -6.89 -12.74 -5.12
N VAL A 151 -5.71 -12.13 -5.34
CA VAL A 151 -5.15 -12.03 -6.70
C VAL A 151 -4.68 -13.39 -7.22
N LEU A 152 -4.08 -14.25 -6.39
CA LEU A 152 -3.69 -15.61 -6.81
C LEU A 152 -4.90 -16.47 -7.16
N GLU A 153 -5.98 -16.39 -6.37
CA GLU A 153 -7.24 -17.08 -6.65
C GLU A 153 -7.81 -16.68 -8.01
N SER A 154 -7.75 -15.39 -8.33
CA SER A 154 -8.25 -14.84 -9.58
C SER A 154 -7.45 -15.28 -10.81
N GLU A 155 -6.16 -15.55 -10.64
CA GLU A 155 -5.28 -16.13 -11.66
C GLU A 155 -5.40 -17.66 -11.74
N GLY A 156 -6.19 -18.27 -10.85
CA GLY A 156 -6.36 -19.72 -10.78
C GLY A 156 -5.26 -20.45 -10.04
N ASP A 157 -4.29 -19.76 -9.44
CA ASP A 157 -3.30 -20.35 -8.52
C ASP A 157 -3.96 -20.62 -7.16
N ILE A 158 -4.76 -21.69 -7.12
CA ILE A 158 -5.51 -22.05 -5.91
C ILE A 158 -4.57 -22.50 -4.79
N ALA A 159 -3.47 -23.18 -5.11
CA ALA A 159 -2.50 -23.62 -4.12
C ALA A 159 -1.82 -22.42 -3.45
N GLY A 160 -1.35 -21.45 -4.24
CA GLY A 160 -0.79 -20.20 -3.74
C GLY A 160 -1.80 -19.40 -2.91
N ALA A 161 -3.06 -19.30 -3.37
CA ALA A 161 -4.12 -18.61 -2.64
C ALA A 161 -4.41 -19.23 -1.26
N VAL A 162 -4.47 -20.57 -1.19
CA VAL A 162 -4.63 -21.29 0.08
C VAL A 162 -3.49 -21.00 1.05
N GLU A 163 -2.24 -21.03 0.57
CA GLU A 163 -1.08 -20.75 1.43
C GLU A 163 -1.02 -19.28 1.88
N ALA A 164 -1.43 -18.34 1.03
CA ALA A 164 -1.56 -16.94 1.41
C ALA A 164 -2.62 -16.74 2.51
N TYR A 165 -3.83 -17.28 2.35
CA TYR A 165 -4.89 -17.18 3.38
C TYR A 165 -4.52 -17.89 4.69
N LYS A 166 -3.87 -19.06 4.65
CA LYS A 166 -3.30 -19.68 5.86
C LYS A 166 -2.25 -18.81 6.53
N SER A 167 -1.48 -18.08 5.74
CA SER A 167 -0.48 -17.14 6.25
C SER A 167 -1.12 -15.95 6.96
N ALA A 168 -2.23 -15.43 6.44
CA ALA A 168 -3.00 -14.39 7.12
C ALA A 168 -3.48 -14.84 8.51
N LEU A 169 -3.91 -16.10 8.67
CA LEU A 169 -4.36 -16.65 9.97
C LEU A 169 -3.28 -16.69 11.05
N ARG A 170 -1.98 -16.58 10.69
CA ARG A 170 -0.87 -16.57 11.67
C ARG A 170 -0.69 -15.22 12.36
N THR A 171 -1.37 -14.17 11.90
CA THR A 171 -1.26 -12.84 12.49
C THR A 171 -2.06 -12.74 13.78
N ASP A 172 -1.44 -12.18 14.82
CA ASP A 172 -2.03 -12.00 16.15
C ASP A 172 -1.51 -10.71 16.80
N PRO A 173 -2.37 -9.74 17.17
CA PRO A 173 -3.82 -9.72 16.92
C PRO A 173 -4.17 -9.56 15.43
N PRO A 174 -5.29 -10.13 14.95
CA PRO A 174 -5.69 -10.03 13.54
C PRO A 174 -6.29 -8.66 13.19
N ASN A 175 -6.01 -8.17 11.99
CA ASN A 175 -6.68 -7.02 11.36
C ASN A 175 -7.91 -7.46 10.56
N ILE A 176 -7.85 -8.64 9.93
CA ILE A 176 -8.98 -9.26 9.24
C ILE A 176 -9.64 -10.31 10.15
N PRO A 177 -10.96 -10.26 10.39
CA PRO A 177 -11.62 -11.27 11.22
C PRO A 177 -11.41 -12.67 10.64
N ARG A 178 -10.94 -13.60 11.49
CA ARG A 178 -10.58 -14.97 11.07
C ARG A 178 -11.74 -15.71 10.40
N SER A 179 -13.00 -15.38 10.72
CA SER A 179 -14.19 -15.94 10.08
C SER A 179 -14.20 -15.72 8.56
N PHE A 180 -13.83 -14.54 8.07
CA PHE A 180 -13.72 -14.26 6.63
C PHE A 180 -12.67 -15.13 5.97
N ILE A 181 -11.50 -15.27 6.60
CA ILE A 181 -10.39 -16.06 6.04
C ILE A 181 -10.78 -17.54 5.94
N TYR A 182 -11.44 -18.07 6.97
CA TYR A 182 -11.97 -19.44 6.93
C TYR A 182 -13.07 -19.63 5.87
N LEU A 183 -13.92 -18.62 5.65
CA LEU A 183 -14.92 -18.66 4.57
C LEU A 183 -14.25 -18.71 3.19
N TRP A 184 -13.22 -17.90 2.95
CA TRP A 184 -12.46 -17.91 1.69
C TRP A 184 -11.74 -19.25 1.48
N LEU A 185 -11.07 -19.78 2.50
CA LEU A 185 -10.46 -21.11 2.45
C LEU A 185 -11.49 -22.20 2.15
N GLY A 186 -12.66 -22.16 2.80
CA GLY A 186 -13.76 -23.07 2.53
C GLY A 186 -14.17 -23.08 1.06
N ARG A 187 -14.38 -21.89 0.46
CA ARG A 187 -14.70 -21.75 -0.97
C ARG A 187 -13.59 -22.27 -1.88
N LEU A 188 -12.32 -22.01 -1.55
CA LEU A 188 -11.19 -22.52 -2.32
C LEU A 188 -11.15 -24.05 -2.30
N TYR A 189 -11.32 -24.67 -1.13
CA TYR A 189 -11.36 -26.13 -1.02
C TYR A 189 -12.54 -26.73 -1.76
N MET A 190 -13.71 -26.07 -1.78
CA MET A 190 -14.84 -26.47 -2.64
C MET A 190 -14.45 -26.46 -4.12
N LYS A 191 -13.74 -25.42 -4.58
CA LYS A 191 -13.27 -25.30 -5.97
C LYS A 191 -12.24 -26.37 -6.33
N GLN A 192 -11.44 -26.83 -5.35
CA GLN A 192 -10.50 -27.94 -5.51
C GLN A 192 -11.16 -29.33 -5.44
N GLY A 193 -12.41 -29.42 -4.99
CA GLY A 193 -13.08 -30.70 -4.71
C GLY A 193 -12.64 -31.36 -3.40
N ASP A 194 -11.87 -30.69 -2.54
CA ASP A 194 -11.49 -31.20 -1.22
C ASP A 194 -12.61 -30.95 -0.21
N ILE A 195 -13.66 -31.76 -0.33
CA ILE A 195 -14.88 -31.63 0.48
C ILE A 195 -14.59 -31.67 1.99
N PRO A 196 -13.74 -32.59 2.52
CA PRO A 196 -13.42 -32.61 3.94
C PRO A 196 -12.79 -31.30 4.44
N LYS A 197 -11.82 -30.73 3.72
CA LYS A 197 -11.22 -29.44 4.11
C LYS A 197 -12.21 -28.29 3.96
N ALA A 198 -13.05 -28.32 2.93
CA ALA A 198 -14.10 -27.32 2.75
C ALA A 198 -15.08 -27.29 3.93
N GLN A 199 -15.63 -28.45 4.32
CA GLN A 199 -16.52 -28.56 5.48
C GLN A 199 -15.85 -28.10 6.78
N SER A 200 -14.60 -28.49 7.00
CA SER A 200 -13.83 -28.08 8.18
C SER A 200 -13.67 -26.55 8.25
N ALA A 201 -13.20 -25.91 7.17
CA ALA A 201 -12.99 -24.47 7.12
C ALA A 201 -14.32 -23.69 7.26
N LEU A 202 -15.38 -24.11 6.56
CA LEU A 202 -16.70 -23.47 6.69
C LEU A 202 -17.28 -23.62 8.10
N SER A 203 -17.04 -24.75 8.78
CA SER A 203 -17.48 -24.94 10.17
C SER A 203 -16.77 -23.98 11.12
N GLN A 204 -15.46 -23.73 10.91
CA GLN A 204 -14.72 -22.70 11.66
C GLN A 204 -15.28 -21.30 11.39
N ALA A 205 -15.55 -20.96 10.13
CA ALA A 205 -16.16 -19.67 9.77
C ALA A 205 -17.50 -19.46 10.47
N LYS A 206 -18.36 -20.49 10.50
CA LYS A 206 -19.63 -20.49 11.22
C LYS A 206 -19.46 -20.35 12.73
N ALA A 207 -18.54 -21.10 13.33
CA ALA A 207 -18.32 -21.03 14.78
C ALA A 207 -17.83 -19.65 15.26
N LEU A 208 -17.06 -18.95 14.42
CA LEU A 208 -16.51 -17.62 14.73
C LEU A 208 -17.49 -16.47 14.49
N ASP A 209 -18.55 -16.70 13.71
CA ASP A 209 -19.58 -15.70 13.40
C ASP A 209 -20.99 -16.35 13.33
N PRO A 210 -21.47 -17.00 14.40
CA PRO A 210 -22.62 -17.92 14.33
C PRO A 210 -23.91 -17.27 13.85
N ASP A 211 -24.13 -16.01 14.25
CA ASP A 211 -25.34 -15.24 13.93
C ASP A 211 -25.09 -14.14 12.89
N GLY A 212 -23.86 -14.00 12.40
CA GLY A 212 -23.51 -12.99 11.42
C GLY A 212 -23.54 -13.49 9.98
N THR A 213 -23.19 -12.56 9.09
CA THR A 213 -23.25 -12.79 7.63
C THR A 213 -22.31 -13.90 7.17
N VAL A 214 -21.13 -14.03 7.81
CA VAL A 214 -20.13 -15.02 7.42
C VAL A 214 -20.57 -16.40 7.85
N GLY A 215 -21.06 -16.58 9.08
CA GLY A 215 -21.51 -17.90 9.53
C GLY A 215 -22.79 -18.37 8.86
N THR A 216 -23.71 -17.45 8.55
CA THR A 216 -24.92 -17.77 7.76
C THR A 216 -24.54 -18.28 6.36
N GLU A 217 -23.61 -17.60 5.68
CA GLU A 217 -23.15 -18.02 4.37
C GLU A 217 -22.36 -19.34 4.44
N ALA A 218 -21.54 -19.52 5.47
CA ALA A 218 -20.84 -20.78 5.70
C ALA A 218 -21.82 -21.96 5.91
N ALA A 219 -22.88 -21.76 6.69
CA ALA A 219 -23.93 -22.77 6.89
C ALA A 219 -24.62 -23.14 5.58
N ARG A 220 -24.92 -22.16 4.72
CA ARG A 220 -25.50 -22.39 3.39
C ARG A 220 -24.58 -23.23 2.51
N LEU A 221 -23.28 -22.94 2.52
CA LEU A 221 -22.28 -23.69 1.73
C LEU A 221 -22.10 -25.12 2.26
N ILE A 222 -22.12 -25.33 3.58
CA ILE A 222 -22.09 -26.68 4.18
C ILE A 222 -23.29 -27.50 3.71
N HIS A 223 -24.51 -26.95 3.77
CA HIS A 223 -25.70 -27.65 3.30
C HIS A 223 -25.59 -28.07 1.83
N ARG A 224 -25.05 -27.19 0.97
CA ARG A 224 -24.81 -27.50 -0.44
C ARG A 224 -23.81 -28.65 -0.64
N LEU A 225 -22.77 -28.71 0.18
CA LEU A 225 -21.79 -29.79 0.14
C LEU A 225 -22.41 -31.14 0.51
N ASP A 226 -23.23 -31.15 1.55
CA ASP A 226 -23.91 -32.37 2.01
C ASP A 226 -24.91 -32.88 0.96
N ASP A 227 -25.64 -31.98 0.29
CA ASP A 227 -26.54 -32.32 -0.81
C ASP A 227 -25.79 -32.92 -2.01
N PHE A 228 -24.65 -32.33 -2.37
CA PHE A 228 -23.82 -32.83 -3.47
C PHE A 228 -23.27 -34.23 -3.15
N HIS A 229 -22.69 -34.41 -1.96
CA HIS A 229 -22.15 -35.69 -1.54
C HIS A 229 -23.21 -36.80 -1.48
N ARG A 230 -24.43 -36.48 -0.99
CA ARG A 230 -25.56 -37.42 -1.01
C ARG A 230 -26.00 -37.87 -2.41
N ARG A 231 -25.76 -37.06 -3.45
CA ARG A 231 -26.12 -37.40 -4.83
C ARG A 231 -25.07 -38.25 -5.52
N GLU A 232 -23.78 -38.09 -5.18
CA GLU A 232 -22.71 -38.89 -5.81
C GLU A 232 -22.54 -40.29 -5.20
N VAL A 233 -23.02 -40.50 -3.97
CA VAL A 233 -22.93 -41.80 -3.27
C VAL A 233 -24.15 -42.70 -3.55
N LYS A 234 -25.16 -42.21 -4.29
CA LYS A 234 -26.33 -42.99 -4.74
C LYS A 234 -26.18 -43.41 -6.20
#